data_AF-A0A527VS16-F1
#
_entry.id   AF-A0A527VS16-F1
#
_cell.length_a   1.000
_cell.length_b   1.000
_cell.length_c   1.000
_cell.angle_alpha   90.00
_cell.angle_beta   90.00
_cell.angle_gamma   90.00
#
_symmetry.space_group_name_H-M   'P 1'
#
loop_
_entity.id
_entity.type
_entity.pdbx_description
1 polymer ?
#
loop_
_entity_poly.entity_id
_entity_poly.type
_entity_poly.pdbx_seq_one_letter_code
_entity_poly.pdbx_strand_id
1 'polypeptide(L)'
;LNTTIYTALSVVLILPLSVVFGLLVYQREVAGGTALRTVLFSTYMVPMIAVALVWSKLYAPSEGPLNQLLGLIGIGPQPWLSSPRSALISIVLLNVWQQVGYFTVLAIAGLTQIPGSLYEAATLDGANGREQFRFITLPLLRRTLLFSAVIAIINAV
;
A
#
# COMPACT_ATOMS: atom_id res chain seq x y z
N LEU A 1 5.11 -15.34 17.17
CA LEU A 1 4.79 -15.91 15.83
C LEU A 1 3.77 -15.06 15.08
N ASN A 2 2.57 -14.81 15.62
CA ASN A 2 1.54 -14.03 14.93
C ASN A 2 1.97 -12.59 14.59
N THR A 3 2.63 -11.88 15.51
CA THR A 3 3.18 -10.53 15.24
C THR A 3 4.18 -10.55 14.09
N THR A 4 5.10 -11.52 14.08
CA THR A 4 6.08 -11.66 13.00
C THR A 4 5.42 -11.89 11.63
N ILE A 5 4.39 -12.75 11.58
CA ILE A 5 3.63 -13.02 10.35
C ILE A 5 2.87 -11.76 9.91
N TYR A 6 2.22 -11.08 10.86
CA TYR A 6 1.51 -9.82 10.62
C TYR A 6 2.44 -8.74 10.05
N THR A 7 3.59 -8.50 10.69
CA THR A 7 4.58 -7.52 10.24
C THR A 7 5.13 -7.89 8.86
N ALA A 8 5.51 -9.15 8.65
CA ALA A 8 6.06 -9.61 7.37
C ALA A 8 5.06 -9.43 6.21
N LEU A 9 3.80 -9.86 6.40
CA LEU A 9 2.75 -9.70 5.39
C LEU A 9 2.45 -8.22 5.13
N SER A 10 2.34 -7.42 6.18
CA SER A 10 2.06 -5.99 6.04
C SER A 10 3.17 -5.29 5.25
N VAL A 11 4.44 -5.51 5.59
CA VAL A 11 5.58 -4.90 4.89
C VAL A 11 5.66 -5.35 3.43
N VAL A 12 5.51 -6.65 3.16
CA VAL A 12 5.56 -7.22 1.81
C VAL A 12 4.43 -6.70 0.92
N LEU A 13 3.28 -6.32 1.48
CA LEU A 13 2.17 -5.74 0.73
C LEU A 13 2.28 -4.22 0.61
N ILE A 14 2.58 -3.52 1.71
CA ILE A 14 2.62 -2.05 1.77
C ILE A 14 3.72 -1.49 0.87
N LEU A 15 4.94 -2.02 0.93
CA LEU A 15 6.06 -1.41 0.21
C LEU A 15 5.89 -1.47 -1.31
N PRO A 16 5.57 -2.63 -1.94
CA PRO A 16 5.32 -2.67 -3.37
C PRO A 16 4.13 -1.79 -3.78
N LEU A 17 3.02 -1.83 -3.03
CA LEU A 17 1.86 -0.98 -3.32
C LEU A 17 2.22 0.51 -3.24
N SER A 18 3.02 0.91 -2.25
CA SER A 18 3.46 2.30 -2.11
C SER A 18 4.31 2.79 -3.28
N VAL A 19 5.16 1.91 -3.83
CA VAL A 19 5.96 2.22 -5.03
C VAL A 19 5.07 2.30 -6.27
N VAL A 20 4.13 1.37 -6.42
CA VAL A 20 3.17 1.37 -7.54
C VAL A 20 2.34 2.65 -7.54
N PHE A 21 1.70 2.98 -6.41
CA PHE A 21 0.95 4.23 -6.29
C PHE A 21 1.85 5.45 -6.41
N GLY A 22 3.08 5.39 -5.88
CA GLY A 22 4.05 6.47 -5.98
C GLY A 22 4.41 6.77 -7.43
N LEU A 23 4.65 5.74 -8.25
CA LEU A 23 4.91 5.87 -9.68
C LEU A 23 3.70 6.41 -10.44
N LEU A 24 2.50 5.91 -10.14
CA LEU A 24 1.25 6.37 -10.76
C LEU A 24 0.98 7.86 -10.48
N VAL A 25 1.31 8.34 -9.28
CA VAL A 25 1.13 9.76 -8.91
C VAL A 25 2.29 10.62 -9.38
N TYR A 26 3.52 10.09 -9.41
CA TYR A 26 4.73 10.83 -9.76
C TYR A 26 4.87 11.10 -11.26
N GLN A 27 4.39 10.19 -12.12
CA GLN A 27 4.36 10.41 -13.56
C GLN A 27 3.39 11.57 -13.86
N ARG A 28 3.97 12.78 -13.95
CA ARG A 28 3.27 14.01 -14.32
C ARG A 28 2.50 13.76 -15.62
N GLU A 29 1.21 14.09 -15.58
CA GLU A 29 0.17 14.03 -16.64
C GLU A 29 -1.01 13.09 -16.38
N VAL A 30 -1.04 12.34 -15.27
CA VAL A 30 -2.29 11.65 -14.91
C VAL A 30 -3.32 12.67 -14.40
N ALA A 31 -4.34 12.97 -15.20
CA ALA A 31 -5.52 13.70 -14.76
C ALA A 31 -6.08 13.03 -13.49
N GLY A 32 -5.99 13.71 -12.35
CA GLY A 32 -6.40 13.18 -11.04
C GLY A 32 -5.28 12.83 -10.06
N GLY A 33 -3.99 13.04 -10.39
CA GLY A 33 -2.87 12.78 -9.46
C GLY A 33 -3.02 13.49 -8.11
N THR A 34 -3.53 14.72 -8.09
CA THR A 34 -3.84 15.45 -6.84
C THR A 34 -4.96 14.77 -6.04
N ALA A 35 -6.02 14.33 -6.70
CA ALA A 35 -7.13 13.64 -6.04
C ALA A 35 -6.69 12.29 -5.47
N LEU A 36 -5.89 11.52 -6.22
CA LEU A 36 -5.33 10.26 -5.74
C LEU A 36 -4.41 10.47 -4.54
N ARG A 37 -3.57 11.52 -4.56
CA ARG A 37 -2.73 11.90 -3.41
C ARG A 37 -3.58 12.26 -2.19
N THR A 38 -4.67 13.01 -2.36
CA THR A 38 -5.58 13.38 -1.27
C THR A 38 -6.29 12.16 -0.69
N VAL A 39 -6.83 11.28 -1.53
CA VAL A 39 -7.51 10.05 -1.08
C VAL A 39 -6.54 9.14 -0.34
N LEU A 40 -5.36 8.88 -0.93
CA LEU A 40 -4.34 8.06 -0.29
C LEU A 40 -3.87 8.65 1.05
N PHE A 41 -3.65 9.97 1.12
CA PHE A 41 -3.25 10.59 2.38
C PHE A 41 -4.37 10.58 3.43
N SER A 42 -5.63 10.72 3.00
CA SER A 42 -6.77 10.75 3.90
C SER A 42 -6.94 9.47 4.72
N THR A 43 -6.58 8.29 4.18
CA THR A 43 -6.73 7.02 4.90
C THR A 43 -5.84 6.95 6.14
N TYR A 44 -4.67 7.59 6.11
CA TYR A 44 -3.75 7.63 7.25
C TYR A 44 -4.17 8.64 8.34
N MET A 45 -4.86 9.72 7.96
CA MET A 45 -5.26 10.79 8.91
C MET A 45 -6.43 10.41 9.81
N VAL A 46 -7.18 9.34 9.48
CA VAL A 46 -8.34 8.92 10.27
C VAL A 46 -7.89 8.33 11.61
N PRO A 47 -8.46 8.77 12.75
CA PRO A 47 -8.16 8.19 14.06
C PRO A 47 -8.38 6.67 14.06
N MET A 48 -7.42 5.93 14.64
CA MET A 48 -7.46 4.45 14.64
C MET A 48 -8.77 3.88 15.21
N ILE A 49 -9.33 4.52 16.23
CA ILE A 49 -10.61 4.09 16.82
C ILE A 49 -11.77 4.17 15.82
N ALA A 50 -11.83 5.21 15.00
CA ALA A 50 -12.86 5.36 13.97
C ALA A 50 -12.67 4.32 12.87
N VAL A 51 -11.42 4.08 12.44
CA VAL A 51 -11.09 3.01 11.49
C VAL A 51 -11.55 1.65 12.02
N ALA A 52 -11.23 1.31 13.28
CA ALA A 52 -11.60 0.04 13.89
C ALA A 52 -13.12 -0.16 13.94
N LEU A 53 -13.89 0.88 14.27
CA LEU A 53 -15.37 0.80 14.30
C LEU A 53 -15.96 0.55 12.91
N VAL A 54 -15.50 1.29 11.90
CA VAL A 54 -15.99 1.14 10.52
C VAL A 54 -15.64 -0.25 9.98
N TRP A 55 -14.39 -0.67 10.13
CA TRP A 55 -13.95 -1.99 9.66
C TRP A 55 -14.60 -3.14 10.43
N SER A 56 -14.90 -2.98 11.72
CA SER A 56 -15.68 -3.97 12.49
C SER A 56 -17.08 -4.20 11.89
N LYS A 57 -17.74 -3.13 11.40
CA LYS A 57 -19.01 -3.24 10.67
C LYS A 57 -18.84 -3.87 9.29
N LEU A 58 -17.76 -3.54 8.57
CA LEU A 58 -17.46 -4.15 7.27
C LEU A 58 -17.21 -5.66 7.37
N TYR A 59 -16.55 -6.09 8.44
CA TYR A 59 -16.23 -7.48 8.74
C TYR A 59 -17.34 -8.25 9.46
N ALA A 60 -18.52 -7.66 9.65
CA ALA A 60 -19.64 -8.33 10.31
C ALA A 60 -20.03 -9.62 9.54
N PRO A 61 -20.08 -10.79 10.21
CA PRO A 61 -20.27 -12.08 9.52
C PRO A 61 -21.59 -12.21 8.73
N SER A 62 -22.70 -11.68 9.25
CA SER A 62 -24.04 -11.84 8.68
C SER A 62 -24.49 -10.63 7.82
N GLU A 63 -24.12 -9.42 8.21
CA GLU A 63 -24.61 -8.17 7.59
C GLU A 63 -23.49 -7.31 7.00
N GLY A 64 -22.24 -7.77 7.03
CA GLY A 64 -21.10 -7.01 6.54
C GLY A 64 -21.10 -6.87 5.02
N PRO A 65 -20.91 -5.66 4.47
CA PRO A 65 -20.79 -5.44 3.03
C PRO A 65 -19.76 -6.33 2.35
N LEU A 66 -18.66 -6.68 3.02
CA LEU A 66 -17.64 -7.57 2.46
C LEU A 66 -18.18 -8.98 2.20
N ASN A 67 -18.96 -9.55 3.12
CA ASN A 67 -19.58 -10.86 2.91
C ASN A 67 -20.72 -10.79 1.88
N GLN A 68 -21.44 -9.68 1.80
CA GLN A 68 -22.42 -9.47 0.73
C GLN A 68 -21.76 -9.46 -0.65
N LEU A 69 -20.66 -8.72 -0.81
CA LEU A 69 -19.88 -8.68 -2.05
C LEU A 69 -19.31 -10.05 -2.42
N LEU A 70 -18.80 -10.81 -1.45
CA LEU A 70 -18.37 -12.19 -1.66
C LEU A 70 -19.53 -13.10 -2.10
N GLY A 71 -20.72 -12.92 -1.52
CA GLY A 71 -21.92 -13.65 -1.92
C GLY A 71 -22.34 -13.40 -3.37
N LEU A 72 -22.15 -12.19 -3.90
CA LEU A 72 -22.44 -11.86 -5.30
C LEU A 72 -21.57 -12.65 -6.30
N ILE A 73 -20.34 -13.00 -5.90
CA ILE A 73 -19.41 -13.80 -6.71
C ILE A 73 -19.42 -15.29 -6.33
N GLY A 74 -20.41 -15.73 -5.54
CA GLY A 74 -20.60 -17.13 -5.16
C GLY A 74 -19.72 -17.65 -4.02
N ILE A 75 -19.03 -16.76 -3.31
CA ILE A 75 -18.19 -17.12 -2.15
C ILE A 75 -19.03 -17.03 -0.87
N GLY A 76 -19.06 -18.11 -0.09
CA GLY A 76 -19.78 -18.15 1.19
C GLY A 76 -19.23 -17.17 2.24
N PRO A 77 -20.00 -16.86 3.30
CA PRO A 77 -19.64 -15.86 4.30
C PRO A 77 -18.33 -16.23 4.99
N GLN A 78 -17.41 -15.27 5.08
CA GLN A 78 -16.11 -15.45 5.71
C GLN A 78 -16.15 -14.99 7.17
N PRO A 79 -15.55 -15.75 8.09
CA PRO A 79 -15.54 -15.43 9.52
C PRO A 79 -14.45 -14.41 9.88
N TRP A 80 -14.36 -13.29 9.14
CA TRP A 80 -13.26 -12.31 9.12
C TRP A 80 -12.52 -12.07 10.44
N LEU A 81 -13.26 -11.84 11.53
CA LEU A 81 -12.69 -11.61 12.88
C LEU A 81 -13.01 -12.74 13.87
N SER A 82 -13.83 -13.71 13.45
CA SER A 82 -14.36 -14.78 14.29
C SER A 82 -13.51 -16.06 14.24
N SER A 83 -12.50 -16.15 13.37
CA SER A 83 -11.53 -17.26 13.40
C SER A 83 -10.09 -16.75 13.46
N PRO A 84 -9.16 -17.40 14.21
CA PRO A 84 -7.80 -16.90 14.38
C PRO A 84 -7.02 -16.70 13.07
N ARG A 85 -7.24 -17.58 12.08
CA ARG A 85 -6.54 -17.51 10.78
C ARG A 85 -7.07 -16.38 9.91
N SER A 86 -8.39 -16.20 9.85
CA SER A 86 -9.00 -15.12 9.08
C SER A 86 -8.78 -13.76 9.75
N ALA A 87 -8.80 -13.71 11.07
CA ALA A 87 -8.54 -12.50 11.86
C ALA A 87 -7.18 -11.89 11.53
N LEU A 88 -6.13 -12.71 11.41
CA LEU A 88 -4.80 -12.21 11.03
C LEU A 88 -4.84 -11.55 9.64
N ILE A 89 -5.46 -12.20 8.65
CA ILE A 89 -5.57 -11.66 7.29
C ILE A 89 -6.40 -10.37 7.28
N SER A 90 -7.51 -10.33 8.01
CA SER A 90 -8.37 -9.15 8.13
C SER A 90 -7.61 -7.96 8.72
N ILE A 91 -6.85 -8.16 9.79
CA ILE A 91 -6.09 -7.07 10.41
C ILE A 91 -4.93 -6.62 9.50
N VAL A 92 -4.30 -7.53 8.74
CA VAL A 92 -3.31 -7.16 7.70
C VAL A 92 -3.97 -6.30 6.63
N LEU A 93 -5.14 -6.67 6.11
CA LEU A 93 -5.83 -5.90 5.07
C LEU A 93 -6.21 -4.49 5.53
N LEU A 94 -6.73 -4.38 6.76
CA LEU A 94 -7.00 -3.08 7.40
C LEU A 94 -5.71 -2.25 7.50
N ASN A 95 -4.60 -2.86 7.96
CA ASN A 95 -3.32 -2.18 8.11
C ASN A 95 -2.77 -1.70 6.76
N VAL A 96 -2.81 -2.54 5.73
CA VAL A 96 -2.37 -2.17 4.37
C VAL A 96 -3.18 -0.98 3.88
N TRP A 97 -4.51 -1.00 3.99
CA TRP A 97 -5.38 0.10 3.56
C TRP A 97 -5.06 1.42 4.29
N GLN A 98 -4.81 1.37 5.60
CA GLN A 98 -4.53 2.56 6.40
C GLN A 98 -3.13 3.12 6.12
N GLN A 99 -2.13 2.25 6.01
CA GLN A 99 -0.73 2.65 5.96
C GLN A 99 -0.22 2.95 4.55
N VAL A 100 -0.82 2.35 3.51
CA VAL A 100 -0.31 2.48 2.13
C VAL A 100 -0.20 3.93 1.67
N GLY A 101 -1.11 4.80 2.13
CA GLY A 101 -1.09 6.23 1.83
C GLY A 101 0.16 6.95 2.33
N TYR A 102 0.49 6.73 3.60
CA TYR A 102 1.69 7.29 4.23
C TYR A 102 2.97 6.85 3.49
N PHE A 103 3.12 5.55 3.25
CA PHE A 103 4.29 5.02 2.56
C PHE A 103 4.36 5.43 1.09
N THR A 104 3.21 5.66 0.43
CA THR A 104 3.17 6.20 -0.93
C THR A 104 3.77 7.60 -0.98
N VAL A 105 3.46 8.45 0.00
CA VAL A 105 4.04 9.81 0.07
C VAL A 105 5.56 9.74 0.25
N LEU A 106 6.06 8.82 1.08
CA LEU A 106 7.49 8.58 1.21
C LEU A 106 8.11 8.10 -0.11
N ALA A 107 7.46 7.18 -0.83
CA ALA A 107 7.90 6.71 -2.13
C ALA A 107 7.97 7.86 -3.15
N ILE A 108 6.96 8.74 -3.20
CA ILE A 108 6.96 9.94 -4.05
C ILE A 108 8.12 10.86 -3.69
N ALA A 109 8.37 11.11 -2.40
CA ALA A 109 9.50 11.93 -1.97
C ALA A 109 10.86 11.33 -2.38
N GLY A 110 10.98 10.01 -2.39
CA GLY A 110 12.13 9.31 -2.94
C GLY A 110 12.25 9.46 -4.47
N LEU A 111 11.13 9.29 -5.18
CA LEU A 111 11.07 9.42 -6.65
C LEU A 111 11.46 10.83 -7.10
N THR A 112 11.02 11.87 -6.39
CA THR A 112 11.36 13.28 -6.70
C THR A 112 12.84 13.61 -6.57
N GLN A 113 13.63 12.78 -5.87
CA GLN A 113 15.08 12.97 -5.75
C GLN A 113 15.87 12.32 -6.88
N ILE A 114 15.23 11.49 -7.72
CA ILE A 114 15.90 10.85 -8.85
C ILE A 114 16.02 11.86 -10.00
N PRO A 115 17.24 12.19 -10.47
CA PRO A 115 17.40 13.13 -11.57
C PRO A 115 16.69 12.64 -12.85
N GLY A 116 15.85 13.50 -13.44
CA GLY A 116 15.12 13.19 -14.67
C GLY A 116 16.03 12.84 -15.86
N SER A 117 17.22 13.42 -15.90
CA SER A 117 18.23 13.18 -16.94
C SER A 117 18.67 11.71 -17.05
N LEU A 118 18.58 10.93 -15.96
CA LEU A 118 18.86 9.49 -16.00
C LEU A 118 17.82 8.73 -16.83
N TYR A 119 16.55 9.12 -16.74
CA TYR A 119 15.47 8.52 -17.52
C TYR A 119 15.54 8.95 -18.99
N GLU A 120 15.89 10.20 -19.25
CA GLU A 120 16.11 10.71 -20.62
C GLU A 120 17.28 9.97 -21.29
N ALA A 121 18.42 9.86 -20.61
CA ALA A 121 19.59 9.12 -21.11
C ALA A 121 19.24 7.65 -21.39
N ALA A 122 18.54 6.98 -20.47
CA ALA A 122 18.13 5.60 -20.66
C ALA A 122 17.15 5.43 -21.83
N THR A 123 16.28 6.42 -22.07
CA THR A 123 15.36 6.41 -23.23
C THR A 123 16.15 6.56 -24.54
N LEU A 124 17.19 7.40 -24.57
CA LEU A 124 18.10 7.51 -25.71
C LEU A 124 18.88 6.21 -25.97
N ASP A 125 19.25 5.49 -24.91
CA ASP A 125 19.90 4.17 -24.99
C ASP A 125 18.92 3.03 -25.36
N GLY A 126 17.63 3.34 -25.58
CA GLY A 126 16.60 2.37 -25.97
C GLY A 126 15.99 1.57 -24.82
N ALA A 127 16.22 1.97 -23.57
CA ALA A 127 15.68 1.29 -22.40
C ALA A 127 14.17 1.48 -22.25
N ASN A 128 13.43 0.39 -22.12
CA ASN A 128 11.99 0.39 -21.89
C ASN A 128 11.63 0.67 -20.41
N GLY A 129 10.36 0.94 -20.12
CA GLY A 129 9.91 1.31 -18.76
C GLY A 129 10.20 0.25 -17.68
N ARG A 130 10.28 -1.05 -18.02
CA ARG A 130 10.65 -2.10 -17.06
C ARG A 130 12.14 -2.06 -16.72
N GLU A 131 12.97 -1.79 -17.72
CA GLU A 131 14.41 -1.59 -17.55
C GLU A 131 14.69 -0.33 -16.73
N GLN A 132 14.05 0.79 -17.06
CA GLN A 132 14.13 2.02 -16.27
C GLN A 132 13.66 1.81 -14.83
N PHE A 133 12.60 1.03 -14.60
CA PHE A 133 12.18 0.67 -13.25
C PHE A 133 13.24 -0.17 -12.51
N ARG A 134 13.75 -1.22 -13.15
CA ARG A 134 14.67 -2.19 -12.52
C ARG A 134 16.06 -1.63 -12.28
N PHE A 135 16.58 -0.82 -13.19
CA PHE A 135 17.97 -0.35 -13.20
C PHE A 135 18.15 1.09 -12.70
N ILE A 136 17.13 1.94 -12.76
CA ILE A 136 17.20 3.32 -12.28
C ILE A 136 16.34 3.49 -11.03
N THR A 137 15.05 3.22 -11.15
CA THR A 137 14.07 3.57 -10.11
C THR A 137 14.28 2.76 -8.83
N LEU A 138 14.25 1.43 -8.92
CA LEU A 138 14.36 0.55 -7.76
C LEU A 138 15.72 0.68 -7.03
N PRO A 139 16.87 0.75 -7.73
CA PRO A 139 18.17 0.93 -7.08
C PRO A 139 18.32 2.29 -6.40
N LEU A 140 17.79 3.37 -6.99
CA LEU A 140 17.89 4.70 -6.40
C LEU A 140 16.86 4.92 -5.28
N LEU A 141 15.69 4.28 -5.35
CA LEU A 141 14.72 4.24 -4.27
C LEU A 141 15.12 3.37 -3.08
N ARG A 142 16.15 2.52 -3.19
CA ARG A 142 16.51 1.54 -2.16
C ARG A 142 16.64 2.15 -0.76
N ARG A 143 17.20 3.37 -0.65
CA ARG A 143 17.38 4.04 0.65
C ARG A 143 16.05 4.43 1.27
N THR A 144 15.16 4.99 0.47
CA THR A 144 13.79 5.31 0.86
C THR A 144 13.01 4.05 1.23
N LEU A 145 13.14 2.97 0.46
CA LEU A 145 12.46 1.70 0.75
C LEU A 145 12.97 1.03 2.02
N LEU A 146 14.27 1.07 2.29
CA LEU A 146 14.84 0.58 3.54
C LEU A 146 14.33 1.40 4.74
N PHE A 147 14.31 2.73 4.62
CA PHE A 147 13.73 3.59 5.63
C PHE A 147 12.25 3.26 5.88
N SER A 148 11.46 3.18 4.80
CA SER A 148 10.05 2.80 4.86
C SER A 148 9.84 1.42 5.49
N ALA A 149 10.70 0.43 5.17
CA ALA A 149 10.62 -0.90 5.77
C ALA A 149 10.85 -0.85 7.28
N VAL A 150 11.86 -0.11 7.75
CA VAL A 150 12.16 0.05 9.17
C VAL A 150 10.98 0.72 9.89
N ILE A 151 10.45 1.81 9.35
CA ILE A 151 9.29 2.51 9.92
C ILE A 151 8.05 1.60 9.93
N ALA A 152 7.80 0.85 8.86
CA ALA A 152 6.69 -0.10 8.79
C ALA A 152 6.80 -1.21 9.84
N ILE A 153 8.01 -1.73 10.08
CA ILE A 153 8.28 -2.72 11.12
C ILE A 153 8.03 -2.13 12.51
N ILE A 154 8.53 -0.92 12.79
CA ILE A 154 8.33 -0.24 14.07
C ILE A 154 6.84 -0.01 14.34
N ASN A 155 6.09 0.45 13.34
CA ASN A 155 4.64 0.71 13.47
C ASN A 155 3.79 -0.56 13.57
N ALA A 156 4.33 -1.73 13.25
CA ALA A 156 3.63 -3.00 13.27
C ALA A 156 3.76 -3.75 14.61
N VAL A 157 4.65 -3.27 15.50
CA VAL A 157 4.90 -3.81 16.86
C VAL A 157 4.25 -2.92 17.89
#